data_AF-A0A136JD71-F1
#
_entry.id   AF-A0A136JD71-F1
#
_cell.length_a   1.000
_cell.length_b   1.000
_cell.length_c   1.000
_cell.angle_alpha   90.00
_cell.angle_beta   90.00
_cell.angle_gamma   90.00
#
_symmetry.space_group_name_H-M   'P 1'
#
loop_
_entity.id
_entity.type
_entity.pdbx_description
1 polymer ?
#
loop_
_entity_poly.entity_id
_entity_poly.type
_entity_poly.pdbx_seq_one_letter_code
_entity_poly.pdbx_strand_id
1 'polypeptide(L)'
;MAESIEVRPSEIAGAGRGLFACKKFAPGDTIAAVDRPLMAECDYERMLDTCSWCFHRAITEPGERAQAASMGLPMGFTEVKTCTGCKRVAYCSKKCQSKAWKLDHKYECKIIGFPGRPNLPPPVRAVIKLLGRLKADPAGSSSKLLELLTFKPFAGGAGLDDFERNNKDRLNDFNTLSHAAWHYCDKPNFDFATTKSVFRRH
;
A
#
# COMPACT_ATOMS: atom_id res chain seq x y z
N MET A 1 16.21 5.92 11.78
CA MET A 1 15.74 7.25 11.36
C MET A 1 16.97 8.01 10.91
N ALA A 2 16.91 8.71 9.78
CA ALA A 2 18.07 9.45 9.28
C ALA A 2 18.39 10.60 10.25
N GLU A 3 19.68 10.80 10.58
CA GLU A 3 20.16 11.84 11.52
C GLU A 3 19.74 13.27 11.17
N SER A 4 19.13 13.49 10.01
CA SER A 4 18.72 14.78 9.48
C SER A 4 17.26 15.16 9.72
N ILE A 5 16.43 14.24 10.21
CA ILE A 5 15.00 14.46 10.44
C ILE A 5 14.50 13.75 11.70
N GLU A 6 13.44 14.28 12.29
CA GLU A 6 12.80 13.71 13.47
C GLU A 6 11.29 13.84 13.44
N VAL A 7 10.62 12.93 14.15
CA VAL A 7 9.16 12.95 14.32
C VAL A 7 8.84 13.54 15.70
N ARG A 8 8.07 14.62 15.73
CA ARG A 8 7.62 15.30 16.96
C ARG A 8 6.14 15.70 16.84
N PRO A 9 5.44 16.06 17.93
CA PRO A 9 4.13 16.69 17.83
C PRO A 9 4.17 17.93 16.93
N SER A 10 3.15 18.11 16.10
CA SER A 10 3.02 19.27 15.21
C SER A 10 2.64 20.52 16.02
N GLU A 11 3.21 21.65 15.65
CA GLU A 11 2.82 22.97 16.18
C GLU A 11 1.48 23.44 15.58
N ILE A 12 1.02 22.82 14.49
CA ILE A 12 -0.30 23.09 13.89
C ILE A 12 -1.37 22.36 14.70
N ALA A 13 -2.29 23.13 15.26
CA ALA A 13 -3.41 22.61 16.05
C ALA A 13 -4.20 21.54 15.27
N GLY A 14 -4.38 20.37 15.88
CA GLY A 14 -5.11 19.24 15.28
C GLY A 14 -4.33 18.40 14.27
N ALA A 15 -3.11 18.79 13.88
CA ALA A 15 -2.33 18.06 12.86
C ALA A 15 -1.61 16.80 13.39
N GLY A 16 -1.61 16.55 14.69
CA GLY A 16 -1.00 15.34 15.28
C GLY A 16 0.52 15.39 15.31
N ARG A 17 1.20 14.46 14.63
CA ARG A 17 2.68 14.41 14.55
C ARG A 17 3.16 14.99 13.22
N GLY A 18 4.28 15.69 13.25
CA GLY A 18 4.96 16.24 12.07
C GLY A 18 6.35 15.63 11.87
N LEU A 19 6.91 15.87 10.68
CA LEU A 19 8.30 15.57 10.36
C LEU A 19 9.09 16.89 10.34
N PHE A 20 10.15 16.97 11.15
CA PHE A 20 10.94 18.18 11.35
C PHE A 20 12.37 17.96 10.86
N ALA A 21 12.95 19.00 10.26
CA ALA A 21 14.34 18.99 9.83
C ALA A 21 15.26 19.26 11.03
N CYS A 22 16.24 18.39 11.27
CA CYS A 22 17.28 18.58 12.27
C CYS A 22 18.51 19.33 11.72
N LYS A 23 18.51 19.62 10.42
CA LYS A 23 19.56 20.38 9.71
C LYS A 23 18.95 21.25 8.62
N LYS A 24 19.75 22.17 8.07
CA LYS A 24 19.38 22.93 6.86
C LYS A 24 19.48 22.02 5.63
N PHE A 25 18.51 22.16 4.73
CA PHE A 25 18.49 21.51 3.41
C PHE A 25 18.51 22.59 2.32
N ALA A 26 19.26 22.35 1.25
CA ALA A 26 19.23 23.16 0.04
C ALA A 26 18.21 22.59 -0.97
N PRO A 27 17.71 23.39 -1.93
CA PRO A 27 16.90 22.89 -3.02
C PRO A 27 17.58 21.74 -3.76
N GLY A 28 16.90 20.60 -3.88
CA GLY A 28 17.43 19.38 -4.49
C GLY A 28 17.98 18.35 -3.50
N ASP A 29 18.15 18.70 -2.22
CA ASP A 29 18.61 17.74 -1.21
C ASP A 29 17.57 16.63 -0.96
N THR A 30 18.07 15.41 -0.77
CA THR A 30 17.24 14.29 -0.32
C THR A 30 17.00 14.39 1.19
N ILE A 31 15.76 14.69 1.59
CA ILE A 31 15.34 14.78 3.00
C ILE A 31 15.20 13.39 3.63
N ALA A 32 14.52 12.48 2.92
CA ALA A 32 14.34 11.10 3.32
C ALA A 32 14.10 10.23 2.07
N ALA A 33 14.57 9.00 2.12
CA ALA A 33 14.26 8.00 1.12
C ALA A 33 13.83 6.71 1.84
N VAL A 34 12.86 6.02 1.24
CA VAL A 34 12.47 4.67 1.65
C VAL A 34 12.69 3.75 0.46
N ASP A 35 13.45 2.68 0.66
CA ASP A 35 13.76 1.73 -0.42
C ASP A 35 12.51 1.09 -1.01
N ARG A 36 11.47 0.92 -0.18
CA ARG A 36 10.17 0.41 -0.61
C ARG A 36 9.06 0.96 0.29
N PRO A 37 7.94 1.45 -0.28
CA PRO A 37 6.76 1.79 0.50
C PRO A 37 6.22 0.54 1.20
N LEU A 38 5.58 0.74 2.35
CA LEU A 38 4.97 -0.36 3.10
C LEU A 38 3.89 -1.09 2.29
N MET A 39 3.17 -0.34 1.46
CA MET A 39 2.13 -0.81 0.56
C MET A 39 2.07 0.10 -0.66
N ALA A 40 1.88 -0.47 -1.84
CA ALA A 40 1.62 0.27 -3.08
C ALA A 40 0.78 -0.60 -4.01
N GLU A 41 -0.17 0.02 -4.72
CA GLU A 41 -1.03 -0.65 -5.69
C GLU A 41 -1.04 0.12 -7.00
N CYS A 42 -1.09 -0.60 -8.12
CA CYS A 42 -1.37 0.02 -9.41
C CYS A 42 -2.85 0.37 -9.50
N ASP A 43 -3.14 1.53 -10.09
CA ASP A 43 -4.50 1.86 -10.47
C ASP A 43 -5.08 0.85 -11.45
N TYR A 44 -6.41 0.76 -11.46
CA TYR A 44 -7.16 -0.21 -12.23
C TYR A 44 -6.80 -0.29 -13.70
N GLU A 45 -6.69 0.87 -14.33
CA GLU A 45 -6.43 1.03 -15.76
C GLU A 45 -5.01 0.58 -16.12
N ARG A 46 -4.13 0.47 -15.12
CA ARG A 46 -2.70 0.28 -15.28
C ARG A 46 -2.23 -1.12 -14.91
N MET A 47 -3.09 -1.96 -14.36
CA MET A 47 -2.68 -3.25 -13.79
C MET A 47 -2.08 -4.22 -14.81
N LEU A 48 -2.44 -4.07 -16.09
CA LEU A 48 -2.00 -4.95 -17.18
C LEU A 48 -0.88 -4.36 -18.03
N ASP A 49 -0.62 -3.06 -17.92
CA ASP A 49 0.45 -2.37 -18.65
C ASP A 49 1.57 -1.86 -17.74
N THR A 50 1.48 -2.05 -16.43
CA THR A 50 2.46 -1.57 -15.46
C THR A 50 2.90 -2.71 -14.56
N CYS A 51 4.22 -2.84 -14.36
CA CYS A 51 4.77 -3.87 -13.49
C CYS A 51 4.30 -3.66 -12.04
N SER A 52 3.50 -4.56 -11.49
CA SER A 52 2.92 -4.42 -10.15
C SER A 52 3.92 -4.57 -8.99
N TRP A 53 5.21 -4.74 -9.30
CA TRP A 53 6.28 -4.73 -8.29
C TRP A 53 7.09 -3.43 -8.26
N CYS A 54 7.55 -2.99 -9.44
CA CYS A 54 8.46 -1.84 -9.58
C CYS A 54 7.80 -0.61 -10.22
N PHE A 55 6.52 -0.69 -10.57
CA PHE A 55 5.72 0.41 -11.13
C PHE A 55 6.24 0.97 -12.46
N HIS A 56 7.17 0.25 -13.11
CA HIS A 56 7.60 0.59 -14.44
C HIS A 56 6.48 0.27 -15.43
N ARG A 57 6.02 1.30 -16.14
CA ARG A 57 5.03 1.19 -17.21
C ARG A 57 5.67 0.53 -18.43
N ALA A 58 5.00 -0.45 -19.00
CA ALA A 58 5.28 -0.91 -20.34
C ALA A 58 4.78 0.12 -21.35
N ILE A 59 5.68 0.59 -22.21
CA ILE A 59 5.30 1.43 -23.34
C ILE A 59 4.93 0.49 -24.48
N THR A 60 3.64 0.21 -24.63
CA THR A 60 3.16 -0.75 -25.63
C THR A 60 3.05 -0.11 -27.02
N GLU A 61 2.78 1.19 -27.09
CA GLU A 61 2.56 1.89 -28.36
C GLU A 61 3.88 2.31 -29.05
N PRO A 62 4.08 1.98 -30.35
CA PRO A 62 5.29 2.34 -31.08
C PRO A 62 5.61 3.83 -31.08
N GLY A 63 4.58 4.69 -31.17
CA GLY A 63 4.74 6.16 -31.14
C GLY A 63 5.26 6.67 -29.79
N GLU A 64 4.70 6.18 -28.69
CA GLU A 64 5.18 6.52 -27.33
C GLU A 64 6.61 6.02 -27.12
N ARG A 65 6.98 4.85 -27.68
CA ARG A 65 8.35 4.32 -27.58
C ARG A 65 9.35 5.21 -28.31
N ALA A 66 9.02 5.62 -29.54
CA ALA A 66 9.88 6.50 -30.33
C ALA A 66 10.10 7.85 -29.63
N GLN A 67 9.05 8.40 -29.01
CA GLN A 67 9.14 9.63 -28.23
C GLN A 67 9.97 9.47 -26.95
N ALA A 68 9.78 8.37 -26.20
CA ALA A 68 10.59 8.12 -25.01
C ALA A 68 12.08 7.93 -25.36
N ALA A 69 12.37 7.24 -26.46
CA ALA A 69 13.71 7.06 -26.97
C ALA A 69 14.37 8.38 -27.42
N SER A 70 13.61 9.27 -28.08
CA SER A 70 14.13 10.58 -28.49
C SER A 70 14.47 11.50 -27.31
N MET A 71 13.83 11.28 -26.16
CA MET A 71 14.14 11.98 -24.90
C MET A 71 15.25 11.30 -24.07
N GLY A 72 15.91 10.26 -24.60
CA GLY A 72 16.98 9.54 -23.90
C GLY A 72 16.50 8.76 -22.67
N LEU A 73 15.19 8.51 -22.54
CA LEU A 73 14.65 7.75 -21.42
C LEU A 73 14.90 6.25 -21.63
N PRO A 74 15.37 5.52 -20.61
CA PRO A 74 15.62 4.08 -20.70
C PRO A 74 14.33 3.24 -20.85
N MET A 75 13.16 3.88 -20.99
CA MET A 75 11.84 3.27 -20.86
C MET A 75 11.28 2.67 -22.16
N GLY A 76 11.98 2.81 -23.29
CA GLY A 76 11.47 2.43 -24.62
C GLY A 76 11.23 0.94 -24.88
N PHE A 77 11.59 0.03 -23.96
CA PHE A 77 11.57 -1.42 -24.24
C PHE A 77 11.01 -2.30 -23.12
N THR A 78 10.38 -1.73 -22.09
CA THR A 78 9.85 -2.57 -21.01
C THR A 78 8.59 -3.28 -21.46
N GLU A 79 8.66 -4.60 -21.58
CA GLU A 79 7.49 -5.47 -21.74
C GLU A 79 7.04 -6.00 -20.39
N VAL A 80 5.74 -6.27 -20.25
CA VAL A 80 5.17 -6.91 -19.06
C VAL A 80 4.41 -8.17 -19.44
N LYS A 81 4.43 -9.16 -18.55
CA LYS A 81 3.68 -10.42 -18.69
C LYS A 81 2.70 -10.56 -17.55
N THR A 82 1.48 -10.98 -17.87
CA THR A 82 0.43 -11.17 -16.87
C THR A 82 0.75 -12.35 -15.94
N CYS A 83 0.31 -12.25 -14.68
CA CYS A 83 0.36 -13.35 -13.75
C CYS A 83 -0.49 -14.51 -14.30
N THR A 84 0.10 -15.69 -14.47
CA THR A 84 -0.61 -16.86 -15.00
C THR A 84 -1.73 -17.36 -14.10
N GLY A 85 -1.64 -17.11 -12.79
CA GLY A 85 -2.65 -17.50 -11.80
C GLY A 85 -3.91 -16.65 -11.89
N CYS A 86 -3.80 -15.33 -11.70
CA CYS A 86 -4.97 -14.46 -11.65
C CYS A 86 -5.30 -13.75 -12.98
N LYS A 87 -4.32 -13.58 -13.87
CA LYS A 87 -4.42 -12.80 -15.11
C LYS A 87 -4.87 -11.33 -14.92
N ARG A 88 -4.79 -10.78 -13.71
CA ARG A 88 -5.22 -9.41 -13.35
C ARG A 88 -4.09 -8.40 -13.15
N VAL A 89 -2.86 -8.87 -12.97
CA VAL A 89 -1.67 -8.03 -12.75
C VAL A 89 -0.55 -8.47 -13.67
N ALA A 90 0.39 -7.56 -13.97
CA ALA A 90 1.51 -7.84 -14.85
C ALA A 90 2.88 -7.53 -14.21
N TYR A 91 3.93 -8.16 -14.72
CA TYR A 91 5.30 -8.01 -14.24
C TYR A 91 6.29 -7.92 -15.40
N CYS A 92 7.29 -7.04 -15.28
CA CYS A 92 8.32 -6.90 -16.32
C CYS A 92 9.37 -8.02 -16.31
N SER A 93 9.42 -8.83 -15.25
CA SER A 93 10.39 -9.92 -15.12
C SER A 93 9.95 -10.96 -14.10
N LYS A 94 10.49 -12.19 -14.24
CA LYS A 94 10.35 -13.25 -13.23
C LYS A 94 10.85 -12.81 -11.85
N LYS A 95 11.88 -11.95 -11.80
CA LYS A 95 12.42 -11.37 -10.55
C LYS A 95 11.37 -10.49 -9.86
N CYS A 96 10.72 -9.59 -10.60
CA CYS A 96 9.65 -8.75 -10.07
C CYS A 96 8.44 -9.58 -9.60
N GLN A 97 8.00 -10.55 -10.41
CA GLN A 97 6.92 -11.47 -10.03
C GLN A 97 7.26 -12.23 -8.74
N SER A 98 8.47 -12.79 -8.64
CA SER A 98 8.90 -13.55 -7.46
C SER A 98 8.96 -12.69 -6.20
N LYS A 99 9.45 -11.45 -6.32
CA LYS A 99 9.47 -10.50 -5.20
C LYS A 99 8.05 -10.11 -4.76
N ALA A 100 7.16 -9.81 -5.70
CA ALA A 100 5.75 -9.53 -5.41
C ALA A 100 5.06 -10.70 -4.73
N TRP A 101 5.28 -11.93 -5.23
CA TRP A 101 4.74 -13.15 -4.64
C TRP A 101 5.18 -13.34 -3.18
N LYS A 102 6.48 -13.17 -2.91
CA LYS A 102 7.04 -13.30 -1.56
C LYS A 102 6.46 -12.27 -0.59
N LEU A 103 6.31 -11.02 -1.05
CA LEU A 103 5.82 -9.94 -0.21
C LEU A 103 4.32 -10.08 0.07
N ASP A 104 3.49 -10.12 -0.96
CA ASP A 104 2.05 -9.90 -0.77
C ASP A 104 1.11 -10.45 -1.86
N HIS A 105 1.55 -10.61 -3.12
CA HIS A 105 0.63 -11.02 -4.21
C HIS A 105 0.01 -12.40 -3.97
N LYS A 106 0.71 -13.31 -3.26
CA LYS A 106 0.18 -14.64 -2.92
C LYS A 106 -1.12 -14.60 -2.12
N TYR A 107 -1.36 -13.51 -1.37
CA TYR A 107 -2.56 -13.35 -0.55
C TYR A 107 -3.77 -12.86 -1.36
N GLU A 108 -3.56 -12.10 -2.44
CA GLU A 108 -4.64 -11.60 -3.29
C GLU A 108 -4.88 -12.41 -4.58
N CYS A 109 -3.90 -13.21 -5.03
CA CYS A 109 -3.90 -13.80 -6.38
C CYS A 109 -5.17 -14.62 -6.65
N LYS A 110 -5.53 -15.54 -5.74
CA LYS A 110 -6.74 -16.36 -5.87
C LYS A 110 -8.02 -15.53 -5.75
N ILE A 111 -7.99 -14.48 -4.92
CA ILE A 111 -9.12 -13.59 -4.67
C ILE A 111 -9.45 -12.83 -5.96
N ILE A 112 -8.50 -12.13 -6.57
CA ILE A 112 -8.76 -11.34 -7.79
C ILE A 112 -8.87 -12.21 -9.05
N GLY A 113 -8.32 -13.43 -9.02
CA GLY A 113 -8.39 -14.39 -10.12
C GLY A 113 -9.72 -15.14 -10.24
N PHE A 114 -10.66 -14.96 -9.32
CA PHE A 114 -11.94 -15.66 -9.33
C PHE A 114 -12.76 -15.32 -10.60
N PRO A 115 -13.27 -16.31 -11.36
CA PRO A 115 -14.10 -16.05 -12.54
C PRO A 115 -15.32 -15.20 -12.22
N GLY A 116 -15.62 -14.22 -13.07
CA GLY A 116 -16.77 -13.31 -12.89
C GLY A 116 -16.57 -12.21 -11.84
N ARG A 117 -15.46 -12.19 -11.09
CA ARG A 117 -15.16 -11.09 -10.16
C ARG A 117 -14.74 -9.84 -10.94
N PRO A 118 -15.30 -8.64 -10.68
CA PRO A 118 -14.79 -7.42 -11.27
C PRO A 118 -13.39 -7.09 -10.73
N ASN A 119 -12.71 -6.12 -11.35
CA ASN A 119 -11.49 -5.58 -10.76
C ASN A 119 -11.85 -4.93 -9.40
N LEU A 120 -11.10 -5.27 -8.35
CA LEU A 120 -11.37 -4.79 -7.00
C LEU A 120 -10.65 -3.48 -6.67
N PRO A 121 -11.27 -2.58 -5.87
CA PRO A 121 -10.65 -1.45 -5.19
C PRO A 121 -9.13 -1.41 -5.10
N PRO A 122 -8.29 -0.47 -5.60
CA PRO A 122 -6.91 -0.40 -5.13
C PRO A 122 -6.84 -0.39 -3.59
N PRO A 123 -7.70 0.37 -2.86
CA PRO A 123 -7.77 0.26 -1.40
C PRO A 123 -8.18 -1.15 -0.90
N VAL A 124 -9.16 -1.80 -1.53
CA VAL A 124 -9.62 -3.15 -1.15
C VAL A 124 -8.50 -4.17 -1.31
N ARG A 125 -7.77 -4.12 -2.44
CA ARG A 125 -6.61 -4.97 -2.71
C ARG A 125 -5.47 -4.71 -1.73
N ALA A 126 -5.20 -3.45 -1.42
CA ALA A 126 -4.22 -3.07 -0.42
C ALA A 126 -4.55 -3.70 0.94
N VAL A 127 -5.81 -3.58 1.39
CA VAL A 127 -6.27 -4.18 2.65
C VAL A 127 -6.19 -5.71 2.61
N ILE A 128 -6.60 -6.37 1.53
CA ILE A 128 -6.45 -7.83 1.37
C ILE A 128 -4.99 -8.27 1.56
N LYS A 129 -4.05 -7.58 0.94
CA LYS A 129 -2.61 -7.86 1.06
C LYS A 129 -2.10 -7.63 2.48
N LEU A 130 -2.53 -6.56 3.15
CA LEU A 130 -2.17 -6.28 4.55
C LEU A 130 -2.73 -7.33 5.50
N LEU A 131 -4.00 -7.72 5.36
CA LEU A 131 -4.64 -8.78 6.15
C LEU A 131 -3.93 -10.13 5.96
N GLY A 132 -3.57 -10.47 4.72
CA GLY A 132 -2.81 -11.67 4.40
C GLY A 132 -1.41 -11.68 5.07
N ARG A 133 -0.74 -10.53 5.07
CA ARG A 133 0.55 -10.35 5.77
C ARG A 133 0.42 -10.49 7.28
N LEU A 134 -0.60 -9.86 7.90
CA LEU A 134 -0.90 -10.00 9.32
C LEU A 134 -1.18 -11.46 9.70
N LYS A 135 -1.95 -12.19 8.88
CA LYS A 135 -2.26 -13.60 9.12
C LYS A 135 -1.04 -14.50 9.03
N ALA A 136 -0.07 -14.16 8.18
CA ALA A 136 1.17 -14.90 8.01
C ALA A 136 2.25 -14.57 9.07
N ASP A 137 2.07 -13.49 9.82
CA ASP A 137 2.97 -13.04 10.90
C ASP A 137 2.18 -12.70 12.18
N PRO A 138 1.50 -13.69 12.79
CA PRO A 138 0.66 -13.47 13.97
C PRO A 138 1.44 -13.03 15.21
N ALA A 139 2.74 -13.34 15.27
CA ALA A 139 3.64 -12.91 16.34
C ALA A 139 4.00 -11.41 16.25
N GLY A 140 3.66 -10.73 15.14
CA GLY A 140 3.90 -9.30 14.99
C GLY A 140 5.36 -8.95 14.79
N SER A 141 6.16 -9.86 14.24
CA SER A 141 7.59 -9.60 14.01
C SER A 141 7.81 -8.42 13.05
N SER A 142 6.83 -8.12 12.20
CA SER A 142 6.75 -6.89 11.41
C SER A 142 6.19 -5.73 12.24
N SER A 143 7.05 -5.08 13.05
CA SER A 143 6.68 -3.92 13.88
C SER A 143 5.90 -2.85 13.10
N LYS A 144 6.34 -2.55 11.88
CA LYS A 144 5.73 -1.54 10.99
C LYS A 144 4.27 -1.82 10.63
N LEU A 145 3.89 -3.09 10.51
CA LEU A 145 2.52 -3.47 10.14
C LEU A 145 1.56 -3.34 11.33
N LEU A 146 2.05 -3.67 12.54
CA LEU A 146 1.32 -3.40 13.77
C LEU A 146 1.27 -1.91 14.09
N GLU A 147 2.34 -1.16 13.81
CA GLU A 147 2.39 0.30 13.97
C GLU A 147 1.30 1.00 13.14
N LEU A 148 0.96 0.50 11.94
CA LEU A 148 -0.18 1.01 11.17
C LEU A 148 -1.50 0.91 11.93
N LEU A 149 -1.73 -0.20 12.64
CA LEU A 149 -2.94 -0.40 13.45
C LEU A 149 -2.98 0.54 14.66
N THR A 150 -1.83 1.05 15.08
CA THR A 150 -1.68 2.02 16.18
C THR A 150 -1.63 3.48 15.70
N PHE A 151 -1.84 3.76 14.41
CA PHE A 151 -1.70 5.11 13.89
C PHE A 151 -2.76 6.05 14.47
N LYS A 152 -2.33 6.98 15.33
CA LYS A 152 -3.15 8.09 15.83
C LYS A 152 -3.45 9.09 14.70
N PRO A 153 -4.67 9.66 14.63
CA PRO A 153 -5.66 9.75 15.71
C PRO A 153 -6.67 8.60 15.79
N PHE A 154 -6.70 7.67 14.83
CA PHE A 154 -7.74 6.65 14.73
C PHE A 154 -7.58 5.48 15.69
N ALA A 155 -6.36 5.24 16.20
CA ALA A 155 -6.09 4.19 17.16
C ALA A 155 -6.24 4.69 18.61
N GLY A 156 -7.26 4.19 19.33
CA GLY A 156 -7.32 4.21 20.80
C GLY A 156 -7.67 5.53 21.46
N GLY A 157 -8.31 6.45 20.71
CA GLY A 157 -8.86 7.70 21.21
C GLY A 157 -10.11 8.11 20.43
N ALA A 158 -10.62 9.32 20.68
CA ALA A 158 -11.83 9.85 20.03
C ALA A 158 -11.64 10.16 18.53
N GLY A 159 -10.47 9.93 17.93
CA GLY A 159 -10.20 10.37 16.55
C GLY A 159 -11.06 9.71 15.47
N LEU A 160 -11.48 8.45 15.67
CA LEU A 160 -12.45 7.82 14.77
C LEU A 160 -13.85 8.43 14.96
N ASP A 161 -14.26 8.68 16.20
CA ASP A 161 -15.54 9.32 16.52
C ASP A 161 -15.57 10.77 15.99
N ASP A 162 -14.48 11.52 16.13
CA ASP A 162 -14.29 12.87 15.58
C ASP A 162 -14.36 12.85 14.06
N PHE A 163 -13.73 11.86 13.43
CA PHE A 163 -13.78 11.70 11.99
C PHE A 163 -15.19 11.35 11.53
N GLU A 164 -15.89 10.44 12.22
CA GLU A 164 -17.28 10.09 11.93
C GLU A 164 -18.19 11.31 12.01
N ARG A 165 -18.08 12.11 13.08
CA ARG A 165 -18.89 13.32 13.27
C ARG A 165 -18.74 14.31 12.13
N ASN A 166 -17.54 14.43 11.56
CA ASN A 166 -17.23 15.39 10.50
C ASN A 166 -17.29 14.81 9.08
N ASN A 167 -17.24 13.48 8.91
CA ASN A 167 -17.03 12.81 7.63
C ASN A 167 -17.83 11.51 7.51
N LYS A 168 -19.07 11.49 8.02
CA LYS A 168 -19.91 10.28 8.11
C LYS A 168 -20.00 9.48 6.81
N ASP A 169 -20.28 10.14 5.68
CA ASP A 169 -20.42 9.46 4.39
C ASP A 169 -19.10 8.81 3.94
N ARG A 170 -17.99 9.52 4.11
CA ARG A 170 -16.65 8.99 3.80
C ARG A 170 -16.28 7.82 4.71
N LEU A 171 -16.64 7.87 5.98
CA LEU A 171 -16.45 6.73 6.88
C LEU A 171 -17.28 5.52 6.44
N ASN A 172 -18.52 5.74 5.98
CA ASN A 172 -19.37 4.68 5.43
C ASN A 172 -18.77 4.05 4.17
N ASP A 173 -18.17 4.85 3.28
CA ASP A 173 -17.43 4.35 2.12
C ASP A 173 -16.24 3.47 2.54
N PHE A 174 -15.45 3.94 3.51
CA PHE A 174 -14.33 3.16 4.06
C PHE A 174 -14.80 1.86 4.72
N ASN A 175 -15.90 1.89 5.47
CA ASN A 175 -16.49 0.70 6.07
C ASN A 175 -16.93 -0.29 4.98
N THR A 176 -17.54 0.18 3.89
CA THR A 176 -17.95 -0.67 2.76
C THR A 176 -16.74 -1.35 2.11
N LEU A 177 -15.68 -0.59 1.80
CA LEU A 177 -14.46 -1.13 1.20
C LEU A 177 -13.73 -2.11 2.14
N SER A 178 -13.65 -1.77 3.43
CA SER A 178 -12.99 -2.60 4.44
C SER A 178 -13.76 -3.90 4.69
N HIS A 179 -15.09 -3.83 4.74
CA HIS A 179 -15.96 -4.99 4.87
C HIS A 179 -15.77 -5.93 3.67
N ALA A 180 -15.75 -5.42 2.44
CA ALA A 180 -15.47 -6.25 1.26
C ALA A 180 -14.12 -6.98 1.37
N ALA A 181 -13.05 -6.26 1.73
CA ALA A 181 -11.72 -6.86 1.92
C ALA A 181 -11.72 -7.94 3.01
N TRP A 182 -12.38 -7.70 4.14
CA TRP A 182 -12.48 -8.65 5.26
C TRP A 182 -13.20 -9.95 4.86
N HIS A 183 -14.31 -9.85 4.13
CA HIS A 183 -15.02 -11.02 3.60
C HIS A 183 -14.19 -11.77 2.57
N TYR A 184 -13.49 -11.08 1.68
CA TYR A 184 -12.60 -11.73 0.71
C TYR A 184 -11.43 -12.47 1.35
N CYS A 185 -11.06 -12.11 2.58
CA CYS A 185 -10.01 -12.77 3.36
C CYS A 185 -10.53 -13.86 4.32
N ASP A 186 -11.77 -14.33 4.13
CA ASP A 186 -12.43 -15.32 5.00
C ASP A 186 -12.57 -14.86 6.45
N LYS A 187 -12.85 -13.57 6.65
CA LYS A 187 -13.15 -12.97 7.97
C LYS A 187 -12.07 -13.28 9.01
N PRO A 188 -10.79 -12.92 8.75
CA PRO A 188 -9.70 -13.28 9.64
C PRO A 188 -9.93 -12.70 11.05
N ASN A 189 -9.65 -13.50 12.06
CA ASN A 189 -9.60 -13.08 13.45
C ASN A 189 -8.12 -12.87 13.84
N PHE A 190 -7.83 -11.76 14.51
CA PHE A 190 -6.48 -11.46 15.02
C PHE A 190 -6.58 -11.23 16.52
N ASP A 191 -5.92 -12.05 17.32
CA ASP A 191 -5.99 -11.99 18.79
C ASP A 191 -5.46 -10.66 19.36
N PHE A 192 -4.55 -9.99 18.64
CA PHE A 192 -4.07 -8.65 18.97
C PHE A 192 -5.02 -7.53 18.54
N ALA A 193 -6.07 -7.82 17.76
CA ALA A 193 -7.02 -6.84 17.23
C ALA A 193 -8.34 -6.76 18.03
N THR A 194 -8.38 -7.25 19.27
CA THR A 194 -9.29 -6.57 20.20
C THR A 194 -8.75 -5.15 20.34
N THR A 195 -9.59 -4.14 20.17
CA THR A 195 -9.19 -2.73 20.33
C THR A 195 -8.34 -2.58 21.60
N LYS A 196 -8.66 -3.30 22.68
CA LYS A 196 -7.90 -3.29 23.94
C LYS A 196 -6.48 -3.86 23.91
N SER A 197 -6.12 -4.80 23.03
CA SER A 197 -4.79 -5.43 23.01
C SER A 197 -3.73 -4.66 22.23
N VAL A 198 -4.15 -3.88 21.22
CA VAL A 198 -3.26 -2.97 20.47
C VAL A 198 -2.74 -1.83 21.38
N PHE A 199 -3.48 -1.46 22.43
CA PHE A 199 -3.16 -0.33 23.31
C PHE A 199 -2.36 -0.67 24.57
N ARG A 200 -1.98 -1.94 24.80
CA ARG A 200 -1.28 -2.36 26.03
C ARG A 200 0.23 -2.53 25.88
N ARG A 201 0.80 -2.30 24.70
CA ARG A 201 2.25 -2.35 24.48
C ARG A 201 2.76 -0.98 24.07
N HIS A 202 2.84 -0.06 25.04
CA HIS A 202 3.85 1.00 25.15
C HIS A 202 3.71 1.66 26.52
#